data_AF-A0A7X3Z812-F1
#
_entry.id   AF-A0A7X3Z812-F1
#
_cell.length_a   1.000
_cell.length_b   1.000
_cell.length_c   1.000
_cell.angle_alpha   90.00
_cell.angle_beta   90.00
_cell.angle_gamma   90.00
#
_symmetry.space_group_name_H-M   'P 1'
#
loop_
_entity.id
_entity.type
_entity.pdbx_description
1 polymer ?
#
loop_
_entity_poly.entity_id
_entity_poly.type
_entity_poly.pdbx_seq_one_letter_code
_entity_poly.pdbx_strand_id
1 'polypeptide(L)' 'MQVILLERIAKLGQMGDIVSVKDGYARNFLLPQKKALWASEANIKQFEE' A
#
# COMPACT_ATOMS: atom_id res chain seq x y z
N MET A 1 -2.17 7.88 6.13
CA MET A 1 -0.99 7.16 5.59
C MET A 1 -1.16 6.92 4.10
N GLN A 2 -0.09 6.99 3.30
CA GLN A 2 -0.09 6.49 1.93
C GLN A 2 0.64 5.15 1.86
N VAL A 3 0.04 4.17 1.18
CA VAL A 3 0.60 2.82 1.02
C VAL A 3 0.40 2.33 -0.42
N ILE A 4 1.31 1.51 -0.88
CA ILE A 4 1.26 0.85 -2.19
C ILE A 4 0.72 -0.56 -1.99
N LEU A 5 -0.36 -0.93 -2.66
CA LEU A 5 -0.95 -2.26 -2.51
C LEU A 5 -0.10 -3.33 -3.21
N LEU A 6 0.25 -4.39 -2.49
CA LEU A 6 0.96 -5.55 -3.06
C LEU A 6 0.00 -6.64 -3.55
N GLU A 7 -1.26 -6.58 -3.14
CA GLU A 7 -2.30 -7.49 -3.58
C GLU A 7 -3.59 -6.68 -3.85
N ARG A 8 -4.48 -7.26 -4.65
CA ARG A 8 -5.81 -6.69 -4.86
C ARG A 8 -6.63 -6.81 -3.58
N ILE A 9 -7.02 -5.68 -3.01
CA ILE A 9 -7.90 -5.64 -1.83
C ILE A 9 -9.26 -5.08 -2.23
N ALA A 10 -10.30 -5.87 -1.96
CA ALA A 10 -11.67 -5.45 -2.19
C ALA A 10 -11.95 -4.15 -1.42
N LYS A 11 -12.42 -3.11 -2.14
CA LYS A 11 -12.71 -1.74 -1.67
C LYS A 11 -11.52 -0.77 -1.54
N LEU A 12 -10.28 -1.21 -1.76
CA LEU A 12 -9.12 -0.30 -1.77
C LEU A 12 -8.61 -0.04 -3.18
N GLY A 13 -8.37 -1.10 -3.96
CA GLY A 13 -7.76 -0.97 -5.28
C GLY A 13 -7.15 -2.26 -5.78
N GLN A 14 -6.41 -2.14 -6.87
CA GLN A 14 -5.62 -3.20 -7.48
C GLN A 14 -4.19 -3.22 -6.93
N MET A 15 -3.44 -4.26 -7.26
CA MET A 15 -2.01 -4.33 -6.96
C MET A 15 -1.27 -3.22 -7.71
N GLY A 16 -0.36 -2.53 -7.03
CA GLY A 16 0.38 -1.38 -7.55
C GLY A 16 -0.27 -0.03 -7.26
N ASP A 17 -1.55 0.00 -6.87
CA ASP A 17 -2.23 1.27 -6.58
C ASP A 17 -1.69 1.91 -5.30
N ILE A 18 -1.46 3.22 -5.38
CA ILE A 18 -1.14 4.06 -4.23
C ILE A 18 -2.47 4.52 -3.61
N VAL A 19 -2.75 4.06 -2.39
CA VAL A 19 -3.99 4.37 -1.69
C VAL A 19 -3.73 5.09 -0.37
N SER A 20 -4.59 6.06 -0.05
CA SER A 20 -4.58 6.73 1.24
C SER A 20 -5.48 6.00 2.22
N VAL A 21 -4.90 5.51 3.32
CA VAL A 21 -5.60 4.74 4.35
C VAL A 21 -5.37 5.33 5.74
N LYS A 22 -6.22 4.94 6.69
CA LYS A 22 -6.05 5.27 8.10
C LYS A 22 -4.76 4.64 8.65
N ASP A 23 -4.05 5.38 9.50
CA ASP A 23 -2.73 4.95 9.97
C ASP A 23 -2.76 3.65 10.77
N GLY A 24 -3.82 3.42 11.54
CA GLY A 24 -4.01 2.17 12.28
C GLY A 24 -4.25 0.97 11.35
N TYR A 25 -4.92 1.18 10.22
CA TYR A 25 -5.18 0.11 9.25
C TYR A 25 -3.91 -0.28 8.51
N ALA A 26 -3.08 0.69 8.12
CA ALA A 26 -1.77 0.40 7.55
C ALA A 26 -0.85 -0.31 8.55
N ARG A 27 -0.70 0.22 9.78
CA ARG A 27 0.26 -0.32 10.78
C ARG A 27 -0.13 -1.67 11.37
N ASN A 28 -1.42 -1.92 11.59
CA ASN A 28 -1.86 -3.11 12.32
C ASN A 28 -2.31 -4.25 11.41
N PHE A 29 -2.67 -3.95 10.16
CA PHE A 29 -3.23 -4.95 9.23
C PHE A 29 -2.40 -5.09 7.96
N LEU A 30 -2.23 -4.01 7.18
CA LEU A 30 -1.63 -4.12 5.85
C LEU A 30 -0.12 -4.41 5.87
N LEU A 31 0.64 -3.69 6.69
CA LEU A 31 2.10 -3.83 6.77
C LEU A 31 2.53 -5.16 7.41
N PRO A 32 1.96 -5.60 8.56
CA PRO A 32 2.35 -6.87 9.17
C PRO A 32 2.00 -8.07 8.31
N GLN A 33 0.91 -8.00 7.53
CA GLN A 33 0.51 -9.06 6.61
C GLN A 33 1.19 -8.98 5.24
N LYS A 34 2.10 -8.02 5.03
CA LYS A 34 2.79 -7.79 3.74
C LYS A 34 1.83 -7.59 2.56
N LYS A 35 0.67 -6.98 2.82
CA LYS A 35 -0.36 -6.68 1.81
C LYS A 35 -0.16 -5.31 1.16
N ALA A 36 0.66 -4.46 1.78
CA ALA A 36 1.03 -3.17 1.25
C ALA A 36 2.45 -2.80 1.67
N LEU A 37 3.05 -1.86 0.94
CA LEU A 37 4.29 -1.18 1.30
C LEU A 37 4.03 0.28 1.64
N TRP A 38 4.97 0.90 2.34
CA TRP A 38 4.98 2.34 2.51
C TRP A 38 5.13 3.02 1.15
N ALA A 39 4.32 4.04 0.88
CA ALA A 39 4.50 4.87 -0.30
C ALA A 39 5.65 5.88 -0.07
N SER A 40 6.88 5.38 -0.06
CA SER A 40 8.09 6.20 -0.12
C SER A 40 8.44 6.50 -1.58
N GLU A 41 9.17 7.58 -1.85
CA GLU A 41 9.59 7.94 -3.20
C GLU A 41 10.36 6.80 -3.91
N ALA A 42 11.16 6.03 -3.17
CA ALA A 42 11.86 4.86 -3.70
C ALA A 42 10.88 3.75 -4.12
N ASN A 43 9.89 3.47 -3.28
CA ASN A 43 8.90 2.43 -3.58
C ASN A 43 7.95 2.86 -4.69
N ILE A 44 7.61 4.15 -4.80
CA ILE A 44 6.76 4.67 -5.88
C ILE A 44 7.46 4.49 -7.22
N LYS A 45 8.75 4.88 -7.32
CA LYS A 45 9.54 4.70 -8.55
C LYS A 45 9.60 3.24 -9.01
N GLN A 46 9.71 2.30 -8.08
CA GLN A 46 9.76 0.87 -8.40
C GLN A 46 8.46 0.31 -8.99
N PHE A 47 7.33 1.01 -8.83
CA PHE A 47 6.02 0.59 -9.34
C PHE A 47 5.52 1.46 -10.50
N GLU A 48 6.21 2.57 -10.83
CA GLU A 48 5.95 3.41 -12.01
C GLU A 48 6.83 3.06 -13.23
N GLU A 49 7.96 2.35 -13.04
CA GLU A 49 8.80 1.77 -14.11
C GLU A 49 8.28 0.40 -14.60
#